data_AF-A0A3S1S103-F1
#
_entry.id   AF-A0A3S1S103-F1
#
_cell.length_a   1.000
_cell.length_b   1.000
_cell.length_c   1.000
_cell.angle_alpha   90.00
_cell.angle_beta   90.00
_cell.angle_gamma   90.00
#
_symmetry.space_group_name_H-M   'P 1'
#
loop_
_entity.id
_entity.type
_entity.pdbx_description
1 polymer ?
#
loop_
_entity_poly.entity_id
_entity_poly.type
_entity_poly.pdbx_seq_one_letter_code
_entity_poly.pdbx_strand_id
1 'polypeptide(L)'
;MAKFFGWIPNVAGKLSFTLSGTSAYPRQFYHSTNIGAGGRVFVGFQHRNLSDTTIPFLTDWPFLRSWVDSIVFNKDGNFVFLCCMKISTDGERAVGLIYAFKRAVWREIFETIAGPVEAAATWPDDKDIRDVFDQRAVGRSAYCADFTIQRNGVTEIDTVEFRDRDGSSDELEHAFAAQSYFCLRDLLHTHRFHSPSSDTIIDVYRDFPTLKRQVNFGLMRRALSARRVQTVEAHQRAIGIISYLRAFRENIMTQQEREKLHFSLEAVLASIQAAIPIVAAKEKYSLRGRLDRFRAWVIGTVAILFSYASLIKDSKVLVPDNLSWFKEIFAFIQEQFGFALIAIVLLLIFVQLLLSVRIEKRDAIVRTTSRLALAFPVRRFAIFEIVLAMVLLATSLGIMAWLFHTVLSIK
;
A
#
# COMPACT_ATOMS: atom_id res chain seq x y z
N MET A 1 -17.71 26.11 10.97
CA MET A 1 -16.65 25.58 10.10
C MET A 1 -15.66 24.87 10.97
N ALA A 2 -15.32 23.64 10.62
CA ALA A 2 -14.36 22.86 11.33
C ALA A 2 -12.93 23.17 10.90
N LYS A 3 -12.03 23.07 11.87
CA LYS A 3 -10.60 23.16 11.67
C LYS A 3 -9.96 21.83 12.00
N PHE A 4 -9.06 21.40 11.14
CA PHE A 4 -8.31 20.16 11.29
C PHE A 4 -6.81 20.39 11.12
N PHE A 5 -6.01 19.64 11.86
CA PHE A 5 -4.56 19.72 11.87
C PHE A 5 -3.97 18.35 11.56
N GLY A 6 -3.05 18.30 10.59
CA GLY A 6 -2.25 17.14 10.22
C GLY A 6 -0.75 17.46 10.24
N TRP A 7 0.08 16.44 10.02
CA TRP A 7 1.52 16.62 9.87
C TRP A 7 2.10 15.71 8.79
N ILE A 8 2.49 16.30 7.66
CA ILE A 8 3.12 15.57 6.56
C ILE A 8 4.56 15.22 6.97
N PRO A 9 4.89 13.93 7.12
CA PRO A 9 6.15 13.52 7.74
C PRO A 9 7.35 13.80 6.84
N ASN A 10 8.43 14.36 7.41
CA ASN A 10 9.69 14.52 6.69
C ASN A 10 10.90 14.33 7.62
N VAL A 11 11.81 13.42 7.23
CA VAL A 11 13.02 13.12 8.00
C VAL A 11 13.97 14.32 8.05
N ALA A 12 14.03 15.14 6.99
CA ALA A 12 14.87 16.33 6.94
C ALA A 12 14.30 17.52 7.72
N GLY A 13 13.11 17.37 8.33
CA GLY A 13 12.43 18.44 9.06
C GLY A 13 11.77 19.51 8.20
N LYS A 14 12.08 19.58 6.90
CA LYS A 14 11.54 20.59 5.96
C LYS A 14 11.08 19.98 4.63
N LEU A 15 9.79 20.09 4.31
CA LEU A 15 9.20 19.75 3.02
C LEU A 15 9.87 20.50 1.86
N SER A 16 9.92 19.81 0.73
CA SER A 16 10.41 20.36 -0.54
C SER A 16 9.21 20.56 -1.46
N PHE A 17 8.64 21.77 -1.45
CA PHE A 17 7.56 22.12 -2.38
C PHE A 17 8.00 22.11 -3.85
N THR A 18 9.31 22.03 -4.11
CA THR A 18 9.83 21.88 -5.46
C THR A 18 9.62 20.48 -6.04
N LEU A 19 9.42 19.48 -5.18
CA LEU A 19 9.20 18.08 -5.56
C LEU A 19 7.71 17.67 -5.49
N SER A 20 6.81 18.64 -5.28
CA SER A 20 5.37 18.41 -5.28
C SER A 20 4.92 17.72 -6.56
N GLY A 21 4.16 16.63 -6.43
CA GLY A 21 3.58 15.90 -7.57
C GLY A 21 4.45 14.78 -8.14
N THR A 22 5.69 14.62 -7.65
CA THR A 22 6.60 13.54 -8.08
C THR A 22 6.25 12.17 -7.51
N SER A 23 5.42 12.11 -6.47
CA SER A 23 4.98 10.84 -5.90
C SER A 23 3.96 10.14 -6.79
N ALA A 24 4.14 8.85 -7.00
CA ALA A 24 3.24 8.01 -7.79
C ALA A 24 2.33 7.11 -6.93
N TYR A 25 2.43 7.17 -5.60
CA TYR A 25 1.72 6.26 -4.70
C TYR A 25 0.63 6.99 -3.89
N PRO A 26 -0.53 6.36 -3.61
CA PRO A 26 -0.99 5.05 -4.14
C PRO A 26 -1.46 5.14 -5.60
N ARG A 27 -1.70 6.35 -6.09
CA ARG A 27 -2.04 6.64 -7.48
C ARG A 27 -1.27 7.87 -7.93
N GLN A 28 -0.91 7.87 -9.21
CA GLN A 28 -0.26 9.00 -9.84
C GLN A 28 -1.07 10.28 -9.65
N PHE A 29 -0.38 11.34 -9.26
CA PHE A 29 -0.95 12.66 -9.13
C PHE A 29 -0.78 13.41 -10.46
N TYR A 30 -1.89 13.70 -11.14
CA TYR A 30 -1.87 14.47 -12.38
C TYR A 30 -1.78 15.94 -12.02
N HIS A 31 -0.80 16.65 -12.55
CA HIS A 31 -0.56 18.02 -12.18
C HIS A 31 0.14 18.84 -13.25
N SER A 32 -0.07 20.14 -13.15
CA SER A 32 0.73 21.17 -13.82
C SER A 32 1.26 22.14 -12.79
N THR A 33 2.49 22.59 -13.00
CA THR A 33 3.13 23.60 -12.16
C THR A 33 3.53 24.79 -12.99
N ASN A 34 3.28 25.98 -12.46
CA ASN A 34 3.67 27.23 -13.08
C ASN A 34 4.50 28.07 -12.11
N ILE A 35 5.54 28.72 -12.63
CA ILE A 35 6.37 29.65 -11.87
C ILE A 35 6.04 31.06 -12.37
N GLY A 36 5.23 31.79 -11.61
CA GLY A 36 4.89 33.19 -11.86
C GLY A 36 5.66 34.15 -10.95
N ALA A 37 5.51 35.46 -11.15
CA ALA A 37 6.14 36.48 -10.30
C ALA A 37 5.64 36.40 -8.84
N GLY A 38 4.39 35.96 -8.65
CA GLY A 38 3.77 35.78 -7.34
C GLY A 38 4.13 34.48 -6.59
N GLY A 39 5.03 33.65 -7.13
CA GLY A 39 5.39 32.34 -6.58
C GLY A 39 5.01 31.18 -7.49
N ARG A 40 5.10 29.95 -6.96
CA ARG A 40 4.77 28.74 -7.73
C ARG A 40 3.31 28.37 -7.50
N VAL A 41 2.55 28.26 -8.58
CA VAL A 41 1.18 27.73 -8.58
C VAL A 41 1.21 26.26 -8.98
N PHE A 42 0.48 25.46 -8.23
CA PHE A 42 0.31 24.04 -8.44
C PHE A 42 -1.18 23.75 -8.61
N VAL A 43 -1.54 23.03 -9.66
CA VAL A 43 -2.89 22.50 -9.84
C VAL A 43 -2.77 21.03 -10.19
N GLY A 44 -3.53 20.19 -9.51
CA GLY A 44 -3.62 18.81 -9.90
C GLY A 44 -4.64 18.02 -9.09
N PHE A 45 -4.83 16.76 -9.45
CA PHE A 45 -5.90 15.96 -8.88
C PHE A 45 -5.48 14.52 -8.60
N GLN A 46 -6.20 13.90 -7.66
CA GLN A 46 -6.03 12.51 -7.29
C GLN A 46 -7.39 11.84 -7.05
N HIS A 47 -7.55 10.62 -7.56
CA HIS A 47 -8.71 9.79 -7.23
C HIS A 47 -8.52 9.13 -5.87
N ARG A 48 -9.46 9.32 -4.95
CA ARG A 48 -9.43 8.71 -3.61
C ARG A 48 -10.77 8.11 -3.23
N ASN A 49 -10.73 7.15 -2.31
CA ASN A 49 -11.94 6.62 -1.68
C ASN A 49 -12.12 7.27 -0.30
N LEU A 50 -13.32 7.76 0.05
CA LEU A 50 -13.62 8.25 1.40
C LEU A 50 -13.61 7.15 2.46
N SER A 51 -14.02 5.95 2.05
CA SER A 51 -14.02 4.82 2.96
C SER A 51 -12.62 4.23 2.98
N ASP A 52 -11.86 4.45 4.06
CA ASP A 52 -10.68 3.62 4.35
C ASP A 52 -11.12 2.26 4.92
N THR A 53 -12.18 1.66 4.35
CA THR A 53 -12.73 0.39 4.84
C THR A 53 -11.62 -0.65 4.78
N THR A 54 -11.26 -1.10 5.97
CA THR A 54 -10.16 -2.01 6.29
C THR A 54 -10.57 -3.44 5.98
N ILE A 55 -10.91 -3.71 4.72
CA ILE A 55 -10.96 -5.08 4.23
C ILE A 55 -9.74 -5.25 3.33
N PRO A 56 -8.59 -5.70 3.87
CA PRO A 56 -7.31 -5.69 3.17
C PRO A 56 -7.33 -6.41 1.81
N PHE A 57 -8.15 -7.46 1.67
CA PHE A 57 -8.27 -8.18 0.40
C PHE A 57 -9.13 -7.44 -0.65
N LEU A 58 -10.03 -6.55 -0.22
CA LEU A 58 -10.79 -5.70 -1.15
C LEU A 58 -9.97 -4.53 -1.65
N THR A 59 -8.93 -4.12 -0.90
CA THR A 59 -8.02 -3.05 -1.32
C THR A 59 -7.40 -3.33 -2.69
N ASP A 60 -7.06 -4.59 -2.95
CA ASP A 60 -6.46 -5.01 -4.23
C ASP A 60 -7.48 -5.13 -5.36
N TRP A 61 -8.79 -5.15 -5.06
CA TRP A 61 -9.88 -5.40 -6.01
C TRP A 61 -10.85 -4.20 -6.05
N PRO A 62 -10.50 -3.12 -6.78
CA PRO A 62 -11.21 -1.84 -6.72
C PRO A 62 -12.71 -1.93 -7.04
N PHE A 63 -13.08 -2.80 -7.97
CA PHE A 63 -14.48 -3.04 -8.34
C PHE A 63 -15.27 -3.62 -7.17
N LEU A 64 -14.74 -4.67 -6.52
CA LEU A 64 -15.42 -5.34 -5.41
C LEU A 64 -15.48 -4.44 -4.19
N ARG A 65 -14.43 -3.66 -3.91
CA ARG A 65 -14.44 -2.63 -2.87
C ARG A 65 -15.55 -1.61 -3.10
N SER A 66 -15.63 -1.04 -4.31
CA SER A 66 -16.66 -0.07 -4.66
C SER A 66 -18.08 -0.65 -4.52
N TRP A 67 -18.27 -1.91 -4.91
CA TRP A 67 -19.53 -2.61 -4.78
C TRP A 67 -19.92 -2.84 -3.31
N VAL A 68 -18.98 -3.29 -2.48
CA VAL A 68 -19.19 -3.47 -1.02
C VAL A 68 -19.45 -2.13 -0.32
N ASP A 69 -18.67 -1.09 -0.62
CA ASP A 69 -18.84 0.24 -0.06
C ASP A 69 -20.24 0.81 -0.39
N SER A 70 -20.68 0.65 -1.63
CA SER A 70 -21.99 1.09 -2.08
C SER A 70 -23.13 0.30 -1.44
N ILE A 71 -23.07 -1.05 -1.43
CA ILE A 71 -24.19 -1.88 -0.99
C ILE A 71 -24.25 -2.05 0.52
N VAL A 72 -23.10 -2.30 1.16
CA VAL A 72 -23.05 -2.64 2.59
C VAL A 72 -23.03 -1.39 3.45
N PHE A 73 -22.31 -0.36 3.02
CA PHE A 73 -22.09 0.83 3.83
C PHE A 73 -22.92 2.03 3.36
N ASN A 74 -23.59 1.93 2.21
CA ASN A 74 -24.28 3.05 1.56
C ASN A 74 -23.36 4.27 1.41
N LYS A 75 -22.06 4.02 1.19
CA LYS A 75 -21.04 5.06 1.01
C LYS A 75 -20.63 5.07 -0.45
N ASP A 76 -21.00 6.12 -1.16
CA ASP A 76 -20.40 6.42 -2.46
C ASP A 76 -18.95 6.81 -2.23
N GLY A 77 -18.06 5.83 -2.25
CA GLY A 77 -16.68 6.03 -1.81
C GLY A 77 -15.81 6.82 -2.78
N ASN A 78 -16.13 6.85 -4.08
CA ASN A 78 -15.18 7.28 -5.11
C ASN A 78 -15.25 8.79 -5.42
N PHE A 79 -14.26 9.53 -4.95
CA PHE A 79 -14.09 10.95 -5.19
C PHE A 79 -12.85 11.28 -6.00
N VAL A 80 -12.87 12.46 -6.62
CA VAL A 80 -11.69 13.10 -7.19
C VAL A 80 -11.40 14.35 -6.38
N PHE A 81 -10.21 14.39 -5.79
CA PHE A 81 -9.72 15.52 -5.04
C PHE A 81 -8.89 16.40 -5.96
N LEU A 82 -9.37 17.61 -6.24
CA LEU A 82 -8.67 18.65 -6.98
C LEU A 82 -8.00 19.59 -5.98
N CYS A 83 -6.68 19.73 -6.08
CA CYS A 83 -5.87 20.58 -5.24
C CYS A 83 -5.30 21.73 -6.05
N CYS A 84 -5.51 22.94 -5.57
CA CYS A 84 -5.00 24.17 -6.13
C CYS A 84 -4.18 24.88 -5.05
N MET A 85 -2.87 25.02 -5.23
CA MET A 85 -1.95 25.53 -4.21
C MET A 85 -1.06 26.63 -4.78
N LYS A 86 -0.80 27.65 -3.97
CA LYS A 86 0.22 28.67 -4.19
C LYS A 86 1.29 28.55 -3.12
N ILE A 87 2.54 28.44 -3.54
CA ILE A 87 3.70 28.40 -2.65
C ILE A 87 4.21 29.84 -2.49
N SER A 88 4.44 30.24 -1.24
CA SER A 88 4.98 31.56 -0.92
C SER A 88 6.37 31.75 -1.54
N THR A 89 6.75 33.00 -1.80
CA THR A 89 8.03 33.34 -2.43
C THR A 89 9.24 32.96 -1.57
N ASP A 90 9.09 32.94 -0.24
CA ASP A 90 10.11 32.44 0.70
C ASP A 90 10.20 30.89 0.75
N GLY A 91 9.23 30.19 0.16
CA GLY A 91 9.12 28.74 0.18
C GLY A 91 8.84 28.14 1.56
N GLU A 92 8.45 28.95 2.55
CA GLU A 92 8.17 28.48 3.91
C GLU A 92 6.70 28.06 4.12
N ARG A 93 5.80 28.47 3.22
CA ARG A 93 4.37 28.18 3.32
C ARG A 93 3.76 27.85 1.95
N ALA A 94 2.82 26.92 1.93
CA ALA A 94 1.89 26.75 0.82
C ALA A 94 0.47 27.00 1.33
N VAL A 95 -0.35 27.69 0.54
CA VAL A 95 -1.76 27.96 0.83
C VAL A 95 -2.57 27.56 -0.38
N GLY A 96 -3.75 27.00 -0.17
CA GLY A 96 -4.56 26.53 -1.28
C GLY A 96 -5.96 26.12 -0.90
N LEU A 97 -6.63 25.57 -1.92
CA LEU A 97 -7.97 25.04 -1.87
C LEU A 97 -7.96 23.58 -2.30
N ILE A 98 -8.78 22.77 -1.65
CA ILE A 98 -9.03 21.40 -2.06
C ILE A 98 -10.53 21.16 -2.22
N TYR A 99 -10.91 20.63 -3.37
CA TYR A 99 -12.28 20.31 -3.74
C TYR A 99 -12.42 18.81 -3.89
N ALA A 100 -13.48 18.22 -3.35
CA ALA A 100 -13.83 16.82 -3.61
C ALA A 100 -15.07 16.74 -4.51
N PHE A 101 -14.93 16.06 -5.64
CA PHE A 101 -16.01 15.83 -6.60
C PHE A 101 -16.41 14.37 -6.64
N LYS A 102 -17.71 14.09 -6.74
CA LYS A 102 -18.17 12.74 -7.08
C LYS A 102 -17.64 12.37 -8.46
N ARG A 103 -17.18 11.13 -8.64
CA ARG A 103 -16.60 10.66 -9.92
C ARG A 103 -17.50 10.90 -11.13
N ALA A 104 -18.83 10.83 -10.96
CA ALA A 104 -19.81 11.04 -12.02
C ALA A 104 -19.74 12.44 -12.65
N VAL A 105 -19.38 13.47 -11.87
CA VAL A 105 -19.33 14.87 -12.33
C VAL A 105 -17.91 15.27 -12.78
N TRP A 106 -16.90 14.46 -12.45
CA TRP A 106 -15.48 14.80 -12.69
C TRP A 106 -15.15 15.09 -14.14
N ARG A 107 -15.70 14.34 -15.10
CA ARG A 107 -15.38 14.55 -16.52
C ARG A 107 -15.74 15.96 -16.98
N GLU A 108 -16.92 16.44 -16.60
CA GLU A 108 -17.39 17.79 -16.91
C GLU A 108 -16.50 18.84 -16.21
N ILE A 109 -16.14 18.61 -14.94
CA ILE A 109 -15.24 19.50 -14.19
C ILE A 109 -13.85 19.57 -14.82
N PHE A 110 -13.32 18.43 -15.28
CA PHE A 110 -12.02 18.38 -15.91
C PHE A 110 -12.02 19.17 -17.21
N GLU A 111 -13.00 18.97 -18.08
CA GLU A 111 -13.11 19.66 -19.36
C GLU A 111 -13.33 21.18 -19.19
N THR A 112 -14.02 21.62 -18.13
CA THR A 112 -14.39 23.04 -17.93
C THR A 112 -13.44 23.83 -17.05
N ILE A 113 -12.67 23.17 -16.17
CA ILE A 113 -11.83 23.81 -15.15
C ILE A 113 -10.40 23.28 -15.19
N ALA A 114 -10.19 22.00 -14.91
CA ALA A 114 -8.85 21.48 -14.68
C ALA A 114 -8.00 21.44 -15.96
N GLY A 115 -8.57 20.97 -17.07
CA GLY A 115 -7.89 20.88 -18.37
C GLY A 115 -7.45 22.24 -18.92
N PRO A 116 -8.34 23.26 -18.97
CA PRO A 116 -7.94 24.61 -19.37
C PRO A 116 -6.85 25.20 -18.48
N VAL A 117 -6.90 24.98 -17.17
CA VAL A 117 -5.88 25.47 -16.23
C VAL A 117 -4.55 24.73 -16.42
N GLU A 118 -4.60 23.42 -16.64
CA GLU A 118 -3.43 22.59 -16.97
C GLU A 118 -2.77 23.08 -18.26
N ALA A 119 -3.59 23.43 -19.27
CA ALA A 119 -3.14 23.92 -20.57
C ALA A 119 -2.70 25.39 -20.58
N ALA A 120 -3.17 26.22 -19.65
CA ALA A 120 -3.03 27.68 -19.73
C ALA A 120 -1.58 28.19 -19.63
N ALA A 121 -0.60 27.38 -19.21
CA ALA A 121 0.84 27.68 -19.14
C ALA A 121 1.30 28.95 -18.38
N THR A 122 0.41 29.92 -18.12
CA THR A 122 0.64 31.21 -17.46
C THR A 122 -0.58 31.53 -16.60
N TRP A 123 -0.43 31.40 -15.28
CA TRP A 123 -1.41 31.91 -14.33
C TRP A 123 -1.32 33.44 -14.32
N PRO A 124 -2.43 34.19 -14.45
CA PRO A 124 -2.38 35.65 -14.33
C PRO A 124 -1.88 36.03 -12.94
N ASP A 125 -0.74 36.72 -12.85
CA ASP A 125 -0.07 37.06 -11.59
C ASP A 125 -0.96 37.83 -10.60
N ASP A 126 -2.03 38.45 -11.09
CA ASP A 126 -2.97 39.32 -10.39
C ASP A 126 -4.25 38.62 -9.91
N LYS A 127 -4.56 37.40 -10.36
CA LYS A 127 -5.80 36.71 -9.97
C LYS A 127 -5.60 35.73 -8.83
N ASP A 128 -6.43 35.86 -7.79
CA ASP A 128 -6.50 34.89 -6.71
C ASP A 128 -6.89 33.51 -7.27
N ILE A 129 -6.25 32.46 -6.77
CA ILE A 129 -6.59 31.08 -7.09
C ILE A 129 -8.05 30.78 -6.77
N ARG A 130 -8.58 31.44 -5.74
CA ARG A 130 -9.99 31.40 -5.36
C ARG A 130 -10.87 31.89 -6.48
N ASP A 131 -10.59 33.06 -7.06
CA ASP A 131 -11.49 33.68 -8.05
C ASP A 131 -11.68 32.83 -9.31
N VAL A 132 -10.65 32.10 -9.73
CA VAL A 132 -10.69 31.24 -10.92
C VAL A 132 -11.48 29.96 -10.65
N PHE A 133 -11.32 29.36 -9.46
CA PHE A 133 -11.92 28.07 -9.14
C PHE A 133 -13.28 28.19 -8.45
N ASP A 134 -13.49 29.16 -7.56
CA ASP A 134 -14.69 29.23 -6.71
C ASP A 134 -15.98 29.28 -7.51
N GLN A 135 -16.03 30.12 -8.55
CA GLN A 135 -17.26 30.29 -9.33
C GLN A 135 -17.72 29.01 -10.05
N ARG A 136 -16.78 28.11 -10.39
CA ARG A 136 -17.07 26.91 -11.20
C ARG A 136 -17.01 25.62 -10.39
N ALA A 137 -16.11 25.53 -9.41
CA ALA A 137 -15.83 24.34 -8.62
C ALA A 137 -16.78 24.20 -7.42
N VAL A 138 -16.98 25.27 -6.65
CA VAL A 138 -17.78 25.24 -5.41
C VAL A 138 -19.23 24.83 -5.68
N GLY A 139 -19.79 25.30 -6.80
CA GLY A 139 -21.12 24.94 -7.27
C GLY A 139 -21.39 23.45 -7.37
N ARG A 140 -20.34 22.66 -7.62
CA ARG A 140 -20.41 21.26 -8.06
C ARG A 140 -19.61 20.31 -7.16
N SER A 141 -18.82 20.81 -6.23
CA SER A 141 -18.09 19.99 -5.28
C SER A 141 -19.01 19.49 -4.17
N ALA A 142 -18.71 18.29 -3.67
CA ALA A 142 -19.35 17.75 -2.46
C ALA A 142 -18.74 18.36 -1.19
N TYR A 143 -17.46 18.75 -1.27
CA TYR A 143 -16.67 19.29 -0.18
C TYR A 143 -15.67 20.31 -0.72
N CYS A 144 -15.46 21.39 0.03
CA CYS A 144 -14.44 22.41 -0.20
C CYS A 144 -13.75 22.75 1.12
N ALA A 145 -12.43 22.80 1.11
CA ALA A 145 -11.65 23.29 2.24
C ALA A 145 -10.47 24.17 1.80
N ASP A 146 -10.21 25.18 2.61
CA ASP A 146 -8.96 25.91 2.60
C ASP A 146 -7.90 25.09 3.31
N PHE A 147 -6.66 25.20 2.86
CA PHE A 147 -5.55 24.62 3.60
C PHE A 147 -4.32 25.53 3.64
N THR A 148 -3.53 25.33 4.68
CA THR A 148 -2.19 25.90 4.85
C THR A 148 -1.22 24.80 5.21
N ILE A 149 -0.07 24.75 4.54
CA ILE A 149 1.01 23.82 4.82
C ILE A 149 2.27 24.62 5.12
N GLN A 150 2.82 24.42 6.30
CA GLN A 150 4.12 24.96 6.67
C GLN A 150 5.23 24.04 6.17
N ARG A 151 6.43 24.60 5.97
CA ARG A 151 7.60 23.83 5.53
C ARG A 151 7.97 22.71 6.50
N ASN A 152 7.68 22.84 7.80
CA ASN A 152 7.89 21.77 8.78
C ASN A 152 6.89 20.60 8.68
N GLY A 153 5.93 20.67 7.74
CA GLY A 153 4.93 19.64 7.49
C GLY A 153 3.59 19.86 8.20
N VAL A 154 3.49 20.84 9.10
CA VAL A 154 2.21 21.15 9.76
C VAL A 154 1.20 21.58 8.69
N THR A 155 0.08 20.86 8.67
CA THR A 155 -1.01 21.09 7.72
C THR A 155 -2.25 21.48 8.50
N GLU A 156 -2.88 22.56 8.07
CA GLU A 156 -4.11 23.09 8.61
C GLU A 156 -5.16 23.04 7.49
N ILE A 157 -6.34 22.50 7.80
CA ILE A 157 -7.47 22.36 6.86
C ILE A 157 -8.69 22.98 7.50
N ASP A 158 -9.18 24.06 6.91
CA ASP A 158 -10.36 24.80 7.34
C ASP A 158 -11.51 24.49 6.36
N THR A 159 -12.53 23.76 6.82
CA THR A 159 -13.66 23.35 5.98
C THR A 159 -14.54 24.56 5.65
N VAL A 160 -14.68 24.87 4.36
CA VAL A 160 -15.45 26.03 3.90
C VAL A 160 -16.89 25.63 3.64
N GLU A 161 -17.10 24.59 2.83
CA GLU A 161 -18.45 24.17 2.45
C GLU A 161 -18.59 22.64 2.37
N PHE A 162 -19.72 22.16 2.88
CA PHE A 162 -20.11 20.75 2.84
C PHE A 162 -21.55 20.62 2.36
N ARG A 163 -21.76 20.00 1.18
CA ARG A 163 -23.05 20.03 0.47
C ARG A 163 -23.88 18.74 0.56
N ASP A 164 -23.43 17.73 1.32
CA ASP A 164 -24.23 16.52 1.51
C ASP A 164 -25.28 16.73 2.62
N ARG A 165 -26.51 17.07 2.22
CA ARG A 165 -27.60 17.52 3.11
C ARG A 165 -28.27 16.40 3.92
N ASP A 166 -28.07 15.14 3.56
CA ASP A 166 -28.83 14.02 4.14
C ASP A 166 -28.26 13.51 5.46
N GLY A 167 -27.23 14.16 6.00
CA GLY A 167 -26.70 13.90 7.33
C GLY A 167 -25.29 14.42 7.46
N SER A 168 -25.14 15.68 7.90
CA SER A 168 -23.86 16.25 8.31
C SER A 168 -23.39 15.60 9.61
N SER A 169 -22.99 14.33 9.52
CA SER A 169 -22.28 13.64 10.59
C SER A 169 -20.89 14.25 10.66
N ASP A 170 -20.47 14.66 11.87
CA ASP A 170 -19.08 15.06 12.16
C ASP A 170 -18.06 14.04 11.63
N GLU A 171 -18.45 12.77 11.52
CA GLU A 171 -17.63 11.69 10.96
C GLU A 171 -17.38 11.87 9.46
N LEU A 172 -18.38 12.34 8.70
CA LEU A 172 -18.26 12.55 7.26
C LEU A 172 -17.38 13.76 6.97
N GLU A 173 -17.58 14.86 7.69
CA GLU A 173 -16.71 16.04 7.62
C GLU A 173 -15.25 15.67 7.95
N HIS A 174 -15.04 14.88 9.00
CA HIS A 174 -13.72 14.36 9.35
C HIS A 174 -13.14 13.46 8.26
N ALA A 175 -13.93 12.58 7.65
CA ALA A 175 -13.48 11.71 6.57
C ALA A 175 -13.01 12.52 5.33
N PHE A 176 -13.73 13.58 4.95
CA PHE A 176 -13.30 14.47 3.89
C PHE A 176 -12.03 15.25 4.24
N ALA A 177 -11.92 15.76 5.47
CA ALA A 177 -10.71 16.43 5.94
C ALA A 177 -9.50 15.49 5.96
N ALA A 178 -9.69 14.24 6.41
CA ALA A 178 -8.65 13.20 6.43
C ALA A 178 -8.19 12.84 5.01
N GLN A 179 -9.14 12.60 4.08
CA GLN A 179 -8.77 12.30 2.69
C GLN A 179 -8.14 13.50 1.97
N SER A 180 -8.54 14.73 2.31
CA SER A 180 -7.90 15.95 1.84
C SER A 180 -6.45 16.03 2.32
N TYR A 181 -6.22 15.79 3.61
CA TYR A 181 -4.88 15.69 4.16
C TYR A 181 -4.05 14.58 3.49
N PHE A 182 -4.61 13.40 3.25
CA PHE A 182 -3.89 12.34 2.55
C PHE A 182 -3.58 12.68 1.09
N CYS A 183 -4.47 13.39 0.40
CA CYS A 183 -4.21 13.93 -0.93
C CYS A 183 -3.01 14.89 -0.91
N LEU A 184 -2.96 15.81 0.07
CA LEU A 184 -1.86 16.76 0.25
C LEU A 184 -0.56 16.06 0.67
N ARG A 185 -0.64 15.05 1.54
CA ARG A 185 0.49 14.23 1.95
C ARG A 185 1.08 13.50 0.76
N ASP A 186 0.26 12.78 -0.01
CA ASP A 186 0.74 12.02 -1.16
C ASP A 186 1.36 12.94 -2.22
N LEU A 187 0.85 14.17 -2.33
CA LEU A 187 1.40 15.19 -3.20
C LEU A 187 2.81 15.67 -2.78
N LEU A 188 3.06 15.81 -1.47
CA LEU A 188 4.27 16.47 -0.93
C LEU A 188 5.30 15.52 -0.31
N HIS A 189 4.91 14.27 -0.03
CA HIS A 189 5.75 13.29 0.62
C HIS A 189 6.34 12.29 -0.37
N THR A 190 7.65 12.06 -0.26
CA THR A 190 8.33 11.02 -1.03
C THR A 190 8.71 9.85 -0.13
N HIS A 191 8.20 8.66 -0.44
CA HIS A 191 8.51 7.43 0.28
C HIS A 191 9.95 6.94 -0.03
N ARG A 192 10.96 7.56 0.59
CA ARG A 192 12.38 7.15 0.39
C ARG A 192 12.83 6.03 1.31
N PHE A 193 12.30 6.00 2.55
CA PHE A 193 12.88 5.20 3.63
C PHE A 193 11.90 4.20 4.27
N HIS A 194 10.69 4.07 3.73
CA HIS A 194 9.70 3.14 4.25
C HIS A 194 8.70 2.74 3.16
N SER A 195 7.98 1.65 3.41
CA SER A 195 6.87 1.26 2.55
C SER A 195 5.77 2.32 2.60
N PRO A 196 5.14 2.67 1.47
CA PRO A 196 4.03 3.62 1.47
C PRO A 196 2.87 3.23 2.39
N SER A 197 2.69 1.93 2.65
CA SER A 197 1.65 1.43 3.56
C SER A 197 1.89 1.75 5.04
N SER A 198 3.05 2.32 5.41
CA SER A 198 3.29 2.77 6.79
C SER A 198 2.79 4.17 7.08
N ASP A 199 2.35 4.94 6.08
CA ASP A 199 2.07 6.37 6.25
C ASP A 199 0.66 6.68 6.74
N THR A 200 -0.17 5.66 6.90
CA THR A 200 -1.53 5.77 7.44
C THR A 200 -1.55 5.91 8.97
N ILE A 201 -0.40 6.18 9.61
CA ILE A 201 -0.31 6.33 11.07
C ILE A 201 -0.76 7.71 11.52
N ILE A 202 -0.49 8.72 10.69
CA ILE A 202 -0.79 10.12 11.00
C ILE A 202 -2.11 10.46 10.34
N ASP A 203 -3.05 10.92 11.16
CA ASP A 203 -4.37 11.38 10.74
C ASP A 203 -4.49 12.89 10.96
N VAL A 204 -5.68 13.43 10.71
CA VAL A 204 -6.05 14.80 11.07
C VAL A 204 -6.74 14.86 12.44
N TYR A 205 -6.58 15.98 13.15
CA TYR A 205 -7.15 16.18 14.49
C TYR A 205 -7.78 17.57 14.61
N ARG A 206 -8.81 17.72 15.44
CA ARG A 206 -9.53 19.00 15.61
C ARG A 206 -8.68 20.11 16.24
N ASP A 207 -7.60 19.75 16.95
CA ASP A 207 -6.72 20.70 17.62
C ASP A 207 -5.23 20.30 17.55
N PHE A 208 -4.37 21.32 17.56
CA PHE A 208 -2.92 21.15 17.43
C PHE A 208 -2.26 20.42 18.63
N PRO A 209 -2.64 20.67 19.90
CA PRO A 209 -2.16 19.85 21.02
C PRO A 209 -2.46 18.35 20.88
N THR A 210 -3.67 18.00 20.42
CA THR A 210 -4.05 16.60 20.15
C THR A 210 -3.21 16.02 19.02
N LEU A 211 -2.96 16.75 17.93
CA LEU A 211 -2.02 16.35 16.88
C LEU A 211 -0.65 15.97 17.48
N LYS A 212 -0.04 16.85 18.28
CA LYS A 212 1.27 16.58 18.91
C LYS A 212 1.29 15.29 19.70
N ARG A 213 0.27 15.11 20.55
CA ARG A 213 0.14 13.91 21.38
C ARG A 213 -0.03 12.66 20.53
N GLN A 214 -0.98 12.67 19.59
CA GLN A 214 -1.34 11.50 18.80
C GLN A 214 -0.24 11.08 17.83
N VAL A 215 0.43 12.02 17.15
CA VAL A 215 1.58 11.72 16.29
C VAL A 215 2.73 11.11 17.10
N ASN A 216 3.09 11.73 18.23
CA ASN A 216 4.19 11.25 19.07
C ASN A 216 3.93 9.83 19.62
N PHE A 217 2.73 9.56 20.15
CA PHE A 217 2.37 8.23 20.65
C PHE A 217 2.16 7.21 19.53
N GLY A 218 1.52 7.61 18.42
CA GLY A 218 1.23 6.76 17.27
C GLY A 218 2.50 6.24 16.61
N LEU A 219 3.46 7.13 16.33
CA LEU A 219 4.75 6.75 15.75
C LEU A 219 5.56 5.86 16.71
N MET A 220 5.63 6.20 18.00
CA MET A 220 6.35 5.36 18.97
C MET A 220 5.72 3.96 19.09
N ARG A 221 4.40 3.88 19.20
CA ARG A 221 3.68 2.60 19.24
C ARG A 221 3.95 1.77 17.99
N ARG A 222 4.02 2.40 16.82
CA ARG A 222 4.35 1.70 15.57
C ARG A 222 5.79 1.22 15.55
N ALA A 223 6.76 2.04 15.95
CA ALA A 223 8.17 1.64 16.04
C ALA A 223 8.35 0.43 16.96
N LEU A 224 7.72 0.45 18.14
CA LEU A 224 7.72 -0.68 19.07
C LEU A 224 7.03 -1.92 18.49
N SER A 225 5.94 -1.73 17.76
CA SER A 225 5.23 -2.84 17.08
C SER A 225 6.09 -3.47 15.98
N ALA A 226 6.80 -2.65 15.20
CA ALA A 226 7.73 -3.11 14.16
C ALA A 226 8.91 -3.89 14.78
N ARG A 227 9.50 -3.37 15.87
CA ARG A 227 10.55 -4.07 16.63
C ARG A 227 10.12 -5.48 17.09
N ARG A 228 8.85 -5.66 17.48
CA ARG A 228 8.34 -6.97 17.95
C ARG A 228 8.29 -8.05 16.86
N VAL A 229 8.35 -7.69 15.58
CA VAL A 229 8.29 -8.66 14.46
C VAL A 229 9.59 -9.49 14.34
N GLN A 230 10.68 -9.06 14.99
CA GLN A 230 11.94 -9.84 15.06
C GLN A 230 12.53 -10.23 13.69
N THR A 231 12.37 -9.36 12.68
CA THR A 231 13.06 -9.44 11.38
C THR A 231 13.96 -8.21 11.19
N VAL A 232 15.00 -8.35 10.37
CA VAL A 232 15.92 -7.23 10.08
C VAL A 232 15.17 -6.07 9.42
N GLU A 233 14.33 -6.37 8.43
CA GLU A 233 13.52 -5.36 7.72
C GLU A 233 12.61 -4.59 8.68
N ALA A 234 11.97 -5.27 9.63
CA ALA A 234 11.10 -4.60 10.59
C ALA A 234 11.87 -3.72 11.59
N HIS A 235 13.11 -4.08 11.94
CA HIS A 235 13.99 -3.22 12.74
C HIS A 235 14.44 -1.99 11.96
N GLN A 236 14.83 -2.14 10.69
CA GLN A 236 15.14 -1.00 9.81
C GLN A 236 13.95 -0.06 9.66
N ARG A 237 12.74 -0.61 9.47
CA ARG A 237 11.49 0.16 9.43
C ARG A 237 11.24 0.89 10.74
N ALA A 238 11.50 0.25 11.88
CA ALA A 238 11.37 0.88 13.20
C ALA A 238 12.34 2.06 13.36
N ILE A 239 13.58 1.95 12.86
CA ILE A 239 14.55 3.05 12.82
C ILE A 239 13.99 4.20 11.97
N GLY A 240 13.49 3.94 10.76
CA GLY A 240 12.89 4.96 9.91
C GLY A 240 11.73 5.70 10.60
N ILE A 241 10.84 4.98 11.30
CA ILE A 241 9.75 5.58 12.08
C ILE A 241 10.29 6.46 13.22
N ILE A 242 11.36 6.02 13.90
CA ILE A 242 12.01 6.81 14.95
C ILE A 242 12.63 8.09 14.38
N SER A 243 13.20 8.04 13.18
CA SER A 243 13.73 9.23 12.51
C SER A 243 12.64 10.28 12.24
N TYR A 244 11.44 9.85 11.80
CA TYR A 244 10.29 10.76 11.69
C TYR A 244 9.86 11.31 13.04
N LEU A 245 9.82 10.47 14.07
CA LEU A 245 9.44 10.90 15.42
C LEU A 245 10.44 11.90 16.01
N ARG A 246 11.74 11.72 15.74
CA ARG A 246 12.79 12.69 16.11
C ARG A 246 12.56 14.02 15.39
N ALA A 247 12.40 14.00 14.07
CA ALA A 247 12.13 15.20 13.28
C ALA A 247 10.84 15.93 13.75
N PHE A 248 9.78 15.18 14.08
CA PHE A 248 8.56 15.75 14.64
C PHE A 248 8.82 16.48 15.95
N ARG A 249 9.51 15.85 16.90
CA ARG A 249 9.82 16.47 18.19
C ARG A 249 10.69 17.72 18.04
N GLU A 250 11.69 17.68 17.18
CA GLU A 250 12.63 18.79 16.99
C GLU A 250 11.98 20.01 16.33
N ASN A 251 11.08 19.79 15.37
CA ASN A 251 10.51 20.88 14.58
C ASN A 251 9.13 21.37 15.08
N ILE A 252 8.39 20.54 15.82
CA ILE A 252 6.99 20.82 16.18
C ILE A 252 6.78 21.00 17.69
N MET A 253 7.60 20.34 18.53
CA MET A 253 7.41 20.35 19.98
C MET A 253 8.39 21.30 20.65
N THR A 254 7.93 22.00 21.69
CA THR A 254 8.81 22.82 22.53
C THR A 254 9.72 21.94 23.37
N GLN A 255 10.81 22.51 23.91
CA GLN A 255 11.69 21.77 24.83
C GLN A 255 10.93 21.24 26.06
N GLN A 256 10.09 22.07 26.67
CA GLN A 256 9.28 21.67 27.82
C GLN A 256 8.30 20.54 27.49
N GLU A 257 7.70 20.54 26.30
CA GLU A 257 6.84 19.45 25.84
C GLU A 257 7.62 18.15 25.65
N ARG A 258 8.86 18.22 25.14
CA ARG A 258 9.74 17.07 24.95
C ARG A 258 10.20 16.45 26.27
N GLU A 259 10.52 17.27 27.27
CA GLU A 259 10.96 16.84 28.60
C GLU A 259 9.85 16.12 29.39
N LYS A 260 8.58 16.47 29.14
CA LYS A 260 7.42 15.78 29.74
C LYS A 260 7.18 14.37 29.20
N LEU A 261 7.90 13.92 28.17
CA LEU A 261 7.69 12.61 27.55
C LEU A 261 8.41 11.52 28.33
N HIS A 262 7.67 10.51 28.78
CA HIS A 262 8.19 9.41 29.62
C HIS A 262 9.19 8.47 28.93
N PHE A 263 9.44 8.62 27.62
CA PHE A 263 10.26 7.68 26.87
C PHE A 263 11.41 8.37 26.11
N SER A 264 12.60 7.81 26.27
CA SER A 264 13.83 8.23 25.57
C SER A 264 13.88 7.62 24.17
N LEU A 265 13.92 8.47 23.14
CA LEU A 265 14.10 8.02 21.75
C LEU A 265 15.46 7.36 21.55
N GLU A 266 16.51 7.93 22.15
CA GLU A 266 17.88 7.42 22.02
C GLU A 266 18.00 6.01 22.61
N ALA A 267 17.39 5.76 23.77
CA ALA A 267 17.40 4.43 24.38
C ALA A 267 16.67 3.39 23.50
N VAL A 268 15.54 3.77 22.89
CA VAL A 268 14.79 2.88 21.98
C VAL A 268 15.59 2.63 20.70
N LEU A 269 16.19 3.66 20.10
CA LEU A 269 17.00 3.56 18.91
C LEU A 269 18.22 2.66 19.14
N ALA A 270 18.98 2.89 20.21
CA ALA A 270 20.13 2.08 20.58
C ALA A 270 19.73 0.62 20.83
N SER A 271 18.60 0.40 21.51
CA SER A 271 18.07 -0.95 21.74
C SER A 271 17.70 -1.67 20.43
N ILE A 272 17.13 -0.98 19.45
CA ILE A 272 16.82 -1.55 18.13
C ILE A 272 18.09 -1.85 17.35
N GLN A 273 19.04 -0.90 17.31
CA GLN A 273 20.31 -1.07 16.61
C GLN A 273 21.13 -2.25 17.17
N ALA A 274 21.20 -2.39 18.50
CA ALA A 274 21.86 -3.51 19.15
C ALA A 274 21.18 -4.87 18.86
N ALA A 275 19.86 -4.87 18.63
CA ALA A 275 19.11 -6.09 18.32
C ALA A 275 19.28 -6.55 16.86
N ILE A 276 19.61 -5.66 15.92
CA ILE A 276 19.75 -6.00 14.49
C ILE A 276 20.72 -7.18 14.24
N PRO A 277 21.97 -7.20 14.74
CA PRO A 277 22.88 -8.32 14.48
C PRO A 277 22.36 -9.64 15.06
N ILE A 278 21.70 -9.59 16.23
CA ILE A 278 21.10 -10.75 16.89
C ILE A 278 19.95 -11.31 16.04
N VAL A 279 19.08 -10.42 15.56
CA VAL A 279 17.96 -10.76 14.69
C VAL A 279 18.44 -11.29 13.34
N ALA A 280 19.46 -10.66 12.74
CA ALA A 280 20.06 -11.12 11.50
C ALA A 280 20.66 -12.54 11.62
N ALA A 281 21.34 -12.83 12.74
CA ALA A 281 21.83 -14.18 13.03
C ALA A 281 20.67 -15.17 13.17
N LYS A 282 19.64 -14.84 13.96
CA LYS A 282 18.44 -15.69 14.11
C LYS A 282 17.73 -15.92 12.78
N GLU A 283 17.59 -14.89 11.95
CA GLU A 283 16.93 -14.94 10.65
C GLU A 283 17.71 -15.82 9.66
N LYS A 284 19.05 -15.74 9.65
CA LYS A 284 19.92 -16.61 8.83
C LYS A 284 19.73 -18.10 9.15
N TYR A 285 19.57 -18.42 10.44
CA TYR A 285 19.34 -19.80 10.91
C TYR A 285 17.86 -20.18 10.98
N SER A 286 16.95 -19.23 10.73
CA SER A 286 15.52 -19.47 10.81
C SER A 286 15.05 -20.46 9.75
N LEU A 287 13.98 -21.19 10.07
CA LEU A 287 13.28 -22.03 9.11
C LEU A 287 12.83 -21.23 7.89
N ARG A 288 12.49 -19.94 8.03
CA ARG A 288 12.09 -19.06 6.92
C ARG A 288 13.16 -18.98 5.83
N GLY A 289 14.39 -18.66 6.22
CA GLY A 289 15.51 -18.61 5.26
C GLY A 289 15.76 -19.96 4.58
N ARG A 290 15.48 -21.08 5.28
CA ARG A 290 15.52 -22.42 4.66
C ARG A 290 14.37 -22.64 3.68
N LEU A 291 13.17 -22.16 3.99
CA LEU A 291 11.99 -22.27 3.12
C LEU A 291 12.07 -21.40 1.88
N ASP A 292 12.59 -20.18 1.97
CA ASP A 292 12.77 -19.32 0.80
C ASP A 292 13.83 -19.90 -0.14
N ARG A 293 14.93 -20.45 0.42
CA ARG A 293 15.91 -21.23 -0.35
C ARG A 293 15.29 -22.47 -0.99
N PHE A 294 14.45 -23.20 -0.25
CA PHE A 294 13.74 -24.37 -0.76
C PHE A 294 12.80 -23.96 -1.90
N ARG A 295 12.03 -22.88 -1.76
CA ARG A 295 11.14 -22.36 -2.82
C ARG A 295 11.93 -21.97 -4.07
N ALA A 296 13.03 -21.24 -3.92
CA ALA A 296 13.90 -20.87 -5.04
C ALA A 296 14.46 -22.12 -5.73
N TRP A 297 14.88 -23.12 -4.95
CA TRP A 297 15.35 -24.40 -5.47
C TRP A 297 14.24 -25.18 -6.19
N VAL A 298 13.02 -25.21 -5.67
CA VAL A 298 11.84 -25.81 -6.30
C VAL A 298 11.55 -25.15 -7.64
N ILE A 299 11.50 -23.82 -7.69
CA ILE A 299 11.27 -23.06 -8.93
C ILE A 299 12.37 -23.36 -9.96
N GLY A 300 13.63 -23.35 -9.54
CA GLY A 300 14.77 -23.67 -10.40
C GLY A 300 14.69 -25.11 -10.93
N THR A 301 14.36 -26.07 -10.07
CA THR A 301 14.21 -27.49 -10.44
C THR A 301 13.09 -27.67 -11.46
N VAL A 302 11.94 -27.04 -11.23
CA VAL A 302 10.81 -27.06 -12.18
C VAL A 302 11.22 -26.47 -13.52
N ALA A 303 11.90 -25.31 -13.55
CA ALA A 303 12.37 -24.68 -14.77
C ALA A 303 13.35 -25.57 -15.56
N ILE A 304 14.27 -26.26 -14.87
CA ILE A 304 15.21 -27.22 -15.47
C ILE A 304 14.43 -28.41 -16.05
N LEU A 305 13.47 -28.97 -15.31
CA LEU A 305 12.65 -30.08 -15.78
C LEU A 305 11.83 -29.70 -17.02
N PHE A 306 11.23 -28.50 -17.07
CA PHE A 306 10.54 -27.99 -18.26
C PHE A 306 11.50 -27.81 -19.45
N SER A 307 12.70 -27.29 -19.20
CA SER A 307 13.72 -27.14 -20.25
C SER A 307 14.15 -28.49 -20.81
N TYR A 308 14.37 -29.48 -19.94
CA TYR A 308 14.72 -30.84 -20.34
C TYR A 308 13.56 -31.54 -21.06
N ALA A 309 12.31 -31.32 -20.62
CA ALA A 309 11.11 -31.79 -21.30
C ALA A 309 11.07 -31.31 -22.76
N SER A 310 11.31 -30.01 -22.94
CA SER A 310 11.29 -29.38 -24.27
C SER A 310 12.38 -29.96 -25.16
N LEU A 311 13.59 -30.10 -24.62
CA LEU A 311 14.71 -30.70 -25.35
C LEU A 311 14.46 -32.17 -25.72
N ILE A 312 13.90 -32.96 -24.79
CA ILE A 312 13.56 -34.36 -25.06
C ILE A 312 12.48 -34.44 -26.13
N LYS A 313 11.43 -33.61 -26.05
CA LYS A 313 10.33 -33.60 -27.02
C LYS A 313 10.81 -33.31 -28.44
N ASP A 314 11.78 -32.40 -28.57
CA ASP A 314 12.33 -32.02 -29.88
C ASP A 314 13.48 -32.93 -30.33
N SER A 315 14.08 -33.70 -29.41
CA SER A 315 15.14 -34.64 -29.74
C SER A 315 14.56 -35.86 -30.48
N LYS A 316 14.92 -35.98 -31.76
CA LYS A 316 14.80 -37.23 -32.53
C LYS A 316 15.85 -38.20 -32.01
N VAL A 317 15.62 -38.78 -30.83
CA VAL A 317 16.55 -39.77 -30.27
C VAL A 317 16.56 -40.98 -31.19
N LEU A 318 17.70 -41.23 -31.83
CA LEU A 318 17.99 -42.43 -32.60
C LEU A 318 18.19 -43.59 -31.63
N VAL A 319 17.10 -44.11 -31.06
CA VAL A 319 17.14 -45.36 -30.30
C VAL A 319 17.44 -46.49 -31.29
N PRO A 320 18.49 -47.31 -31.07
CA PRO A 320 18.80 -48.45 -31.91
C PRO A 320 17.59 -49.38 -32.12
N ASP A 321 17.37 -49.85 -33.35
CA ASP A 321 16.19 -50.67 -33.69
C ASP A 321 16.12 -52.01 -32.95
N ASN A 322 17.25 -52.49 -32.43
CA ASN A 322 17.33 -53.74 -31.66
C ASN A 322 16.82 -53.63 -30.22
N LEU A 323 16.36 -52.46 -29.78
CA LEU A 323 15.83 -52.23 -28.43
C LEU A 323 14.38 -51.71 -28.50
N SER A 324 13.46 -52.52 -29.04
CA SER A 324 12.03 -52.18 -29.18
C SER A 324 11.39 -51.80 -27.85
N TRP A 325 11.65 -52.57 -26.79
CA TRP A 325 11.16 -52.28 -25.43
C TRP A 325 11.64 -50.91 -24.91
N PHE A 326 12.85 -50.48 -25.30
CA PHE A 326 13.40 -49.19 -24.89
C PHE A 326 12.73 -48.03 -25.66
N LYS A 327 12.37 -48.23 -26.94
CA LYS A 327 11.61 -47.25 -27.73
C LYS A 327 10.22 -47.02 -27.14
N GLU A 328 9.53 -48.07 -26.73
CA GLU A 328 8.20 -47.98 -26.13
C GLU A 328 8.24 -47.26 -24.79
N ILE A 329 9.22 -47.58 -23.94
CA ILE A 329 9.44 -46.86 -22.68
C ILE A 329 9.77 -45.39 -22.94
N PHE A 330 10.64 -45.09 -23.91
CA PHE A 330 11.04 -43.72 -24.21
C PHE A 330 9.88 -42.90 -24.80
N ALA A 331 9.09 -43.48 -25.71
CA ALA A 331 7.89 -42.86 -26.25
C ALA A 331 6.83 -42.62 -25.17
N PHE A 332 6.62 -43.60 -24.28
CA PHE A 332 5.74 -43.44 -23.13
C PHE A 332 6.21 -42.31 -22.20
N ILE A 333 7.51 -42.26 -21.87
CA ILE A 333 8.08 -41.18 -21.08
C ILE A 333 7.88 -39.85 -21.79
N GLN A 334 8.11 -39.75 -23.10
CA GLN A 334 7.89 -38.52 -23.89
C GLN A 334 6.42 -38.07 -23.90
N GLU A 335 5.50 -38.99 -24.10
CA GLU A 335 4.05 -38.70 -24.19
C GLU A 335 3.48 -38.32 -22.82
N GLN A 336 3.94 -38.97 -21.76
CA GLN A 336 3.42 -38.79 -20.40
C GLN A 336 4.26 -37.84 -19.54
N PHE A 337 5.39 -37.34 -20.05
CA PHE A 337 6.28 -36.42 -19.32
C PHE A 337 5.53 -35.20 -18.80
N GLY A 338 4.63 -34.65 -19.61
CA GLY A 338 3.83 -33.46 -19.26
C GLY A 338 2.98 -33.70 -18.01
N PHE A 339 2.31 -34.85 -17.92
CA PHE A 339 1.48 -35.20 -16.76
C PHE A 339 2.32 -35.46 -15.50
N ALA A 340 3.45 -36.16 -15.63
CA ALA A 340 4.39 -36.37 -14.52
C ALA A 340 4.94 -35.03 -13.99
N LEU A 341 5.28 -34.11 -14.89
CA LEU A 341 5.77 -32.78 -14.55
C LEU A 341 4.70 -31.95 -13.84
N ILE A 342 3.45 -31.97 -14.32
CA ILE A 342 2.32 -31.32 -13.64
C ILE A 342 2.14 -31.90 -12.23
N ALA A 343 2.16 -33.23 -12.06
CA ALA A 343 2.01 -33.86 -10.76
C ALA A 343 3.10 -33.44 -9.76
N ILE A 344 4.36 -33.35 -10.22
CA ILE A 344 5.50 -32.88 -9.44
C ILE A 344 5.34 -31.40 -9.06
N VAL A 345 4.94 -30.54 -10.00
CA VAL A 345 4.69 -29.11 -9.74
C VAL A 345 3.59 -28.94 -8.70
N LEU A 346 2.48 -29.66 -8.83
CA LEU A 346 1.38 -29.61 -7.88
C LEU A 346 1.80 -30.09 -6.48
N LEU A 347 2.61 -31.15 -6.40
CA LEU A 347 3.17 -31.63 -5.13
C LEU A 347 4.09 -30.59 -4.49
N LEU A 348 4.96 -29.98 -5.29
CA LEU A 348 5.88 -28.95 -4.84
C LEU A 348 5.14 -27.68 -4.38
N ILE A 349 4.07 -27.28 -5.07
CA ILE A 349 3.16 -26.21 -4.62
C ILE A 349 2.50 -26.58 -3.31
N PHE A 350 1.99 -27.82 -3.17
CA PHE A 350 1.39 -28.29 -1.93
C PHE A 350 2.37 -28.28 -0.75
N VAL A 351 3.59 -28.80 -0.94
CA VAL A 351 4.65 -28.76 0.08
C VAL A 351 5.01 -27.31 0.41
N GLN A 352 5.12 -26.43 -0.59
CA GLN A 352 5.35 -25.01 -0.37
C GLN A 352 4.21 -24.37 0.44
N LEU A 353 2.95 -24.69 0.15
CA LEU A 353 1.79 -24.21 0.90
C LEU A 353 1.89 -24.68 2.37
N LEU A 354 2.08 -25.98 2.61
CA LEU A 354 2.24 -26.54 3.96
C LEU A 354 3.37 -25.87 4.76
N LEU A 355 4.50 -25.63 4.11
CA LEU A 355 5.66 -25.02 4.75
C LEU A 355 5.46 -23.51 4.97
N SER A 356 4.80 -22.81 4.04
CA SER A 356 4.55 -21.37 4.10
C SER A 356 3.49 -20.96 5.14
N VAL A 357 2.58 -21.87 5.49
CA VAL A 357 1.52 -21.66 6.51
C VAL A 357 2.10 -21.40 7.91
N ARG A 358 3.38 -21.71 8.18
CA ARG A 358 3.90 -21.75 9.55
C ARG A 358 4.50 -20.47 10.14
N ILE A 359 4.97 -19.46 9.39
CA ILE A 359 6.02 -18.59 9.98
C ILE A 359 5.66 -17.11 10.20
N GLU A 360 4.90 -16.40 9.36
CA GLU A 360 4.70 -14.95 9.60
C GLU A 360 3.44 -14.38 8.98
N LYS A 361 3.06 -14.89 7.80
CA LYS A 361 1.72 -14.70 7.29
C LYS A 361 0.70 -15.22 8.29
N ARG A 362 0.94 -16.32 9.04
CA ARG A 362 0.06 -16.70 10.16
C ARG A 362 -0.10 -15.59 11.19
N ASP A 363 0.89 -14.78 11.55
CA ASP A 363 0.68 -13.81 12.63
C ASP A 363 -0.03 -12.53 12.15
N ALA A 364 0.24 -12.10 10.91
CA ALA A 364 -0.45 -10.99 10.27
C ALA A 364 -1.84 -11.39 9.74
N ILE A 365 -1.97 -12.55 9.10
CA ILE A 365 -3.22 -13.21 8.70
C ILE A 365 -3.96 -13.59 9.99
N VAL A 366 -3.49 -14.43 10.91
CA VAL A 366 -4.21 -14.67 12.19
C VAL A 366 -4.54 -13.40 12.95
N ARG A 367 -3.77 -12.30 12.99
CA ARG A 367 -4.26 -11.02 13.57
C ARG A 367 -5.33 -10.32 12.72
N THR A 368 -5.20 -10.35 11.41
CA THR A 368 -6.16 -9.75 10.47
C THR A 368 -7.42 -10.60 10.35
N THR A 369 -7.27 -11.90 10.12
CA THR A 369 -8.21 -13.01 10.23
C THR A 369 -8.77 -13.23 11.63
N SER A 370 -8.14 -12.80 12.74
CA SER A 370 -8.79 -12.77 14.07
C SER A 370 -9.59 -11.48 14.30
N ARG A 371 -9.18 -10.36 13.70
CA ARG A 371 -10.03 -9.15 13.60
C ARG A 371 -11.22 -9.39 12.65
N LEU A 372 -11.01 -10.12 11.56
CA LEU A 372 -12.04 -10.60 10.64
C LEU A 372 -12.83 -11.77 11.24
N ALA A 373 -12.22 -12.62 12.09
CA ALA A 373 -12.88 -13.70 12.83
C ALA A 373 -13.98 -13.19 13.74
N LEU A 374 -13.70 -12.05 14.36
CA LEU A 374 -14.62 -11.34 15.22
C LEU A 374 -15.72 -10.63 14.39
N ALA A 375 -15.55 -10.52 13.07
CA ALA A 375 -16.52 -9.92 12.15
C ALA A 375 -17.26 -10.93 11.23
N PHE A 376 -16.71 -12.13 10.97
CA PHE A 376 -17.30 -13.22 10.17
C PHE A 376 -16.77 -14.59 10.64
N PRO A 377 -17.60 -15.67 10.64
CA PRO A 377 -17.27 -16.94 11.28
C PRO A 377 -16.13 -17.69 10.57
N VAL A 378 -14.94 -17.64 11.21
CA VAL A 378 -13.61 -18.20 10.92
C VAL A 378 -13.55 -19.55 10.22
N ARG A 379 -14.54 -20.42 10.40
CA ARG A 379 -14.42 -21.81 9.97
C ARG A 379 -14.24 -21.92 8.44
N ARG A 380 -14.78 -21.01 7.63
CA ARG A 380 -14.85 -21.20 6.17
C ARG A 380 -13.52 -21.03 5.43
N PHE A 381 -12.63 -20.13 5.85
CA PHE A 381 -11.39 -19.86 5.09
C PHE A 381 -10.27 -20.87 5.35
N ALA A 382 -10.04 -21.24 6.63
CA ALA A 382 -9.09 -22.31 6.95
C ALA A 382 -9.56 -23.65 6.37
N ILE A 383 -10.88 -23.90 6.34
CA ILE A 383 -11.44 -25.05 5.64
C ILE A 383 -11.17 -24.96 4.13
N PHE A 384 -11.32 -23.79 3.50
CA PHE A 384 -11.01 -23.64 2.08
C PHE A 384 -9.54 -23.93 1.75
N GLU A 385 -8.58 -23.39 2.52
CA GLU A 385 -7.15 -23.68 2.30
C GLU A 385 -6.81 -25.16 2.51
N ILE A 386 -7.39 -25.79 3.54
CA ILE A 386 -7.21 -27.23 3.81
C ILE A 386 -7.84 -28.06 2.68
N VAL A 387 -9.05 -27.72 2.24
CA VAL A 387 -9.74 -28.41 1.15
C VAL A 387 -8.96 -28.27 -0.16
N LEU A 388 -8.51 -27.06 -0.51
CA LEU A 388 -7.69 -26.84 -1.70
C LEU A 388 -6.40 -27.65 -1.64
N ALA A 389 -5.71 -27.64 -0.50
CA ALA A 389 -4.49 -28.42 -0.30
C ALA A 389 -4.75 -29.93 -0.44
N MET A 390 -5.85 -30.45 0.12
CA MET A 390 -6.25 -31.85 -0.03
C MET A 390 -6.59 -32.22 -1.48
N VAL A 391 -7.28 -31.34 -2.21
CA VAL A 391 -7.60 -31.54 -3.63
C VAL A 391 -6.32 -31.61 -4.47
N LEU A 392 -5.37 -30.69 -4.25
CA LEU A 392 -4.09 -30.68 -4.96
C LEU A 392 -3.27 -31.95 -4.68
N LEU A 393 -3.23 -32.40 -3.42
CA LEU A 393 -2.54 -33.63 -3.04
C LEU A 393 -3.19 -34.86 -3.67
N ALA A 394 -4.52 -34.99 -3.57
CA ALA A 394 -5.26 -36.12 -4.14
C ALA A 394 -5.08 -36.19 -5.66
N THR A 395 -5.12 -35.05 -6.34
CA THR A 395 -4.90 -34.96 -7.80
C THR A 395 -3.48 -35.39 -8.16
N SER A 396 -2.46 -34.93 -7.42
CA SER A 396 -1.07 -35.32 -7.64
C SER A 396 -0.86 -36.83 -7.45
N LEU A 397 -1.39 -37.40 -6.35
CA LEU A 397 -1.30 -38.85 -6.09
C LEU A 397 -2.05 -39.68 -7.13
N GLY A 398 -3.22 -39.22 -7.57
CA GLY A 398 -4.00 -39.88 -8.62
C GLY A 398 -3.27 -39.97 -9.96
N ILE A 399 -2.66 -38.86 -10.40
CA ILE A 399 -1.84 -38.83 -11.62
C ILE A 399 -0.64 -39.78 -11.48
N MET A 400 0.07 -39.76 -10.34
CA MET A 400 1.21 -40.64 -10.10
C MET A 400 0.84 -42.13 -10.11
N ALA A 401 -0.29 -42.49 -9.49
CA ALA A 401 -0.79 -43.86 -9.50
C ALA A 401 -1.20 -44.33 -10.90
N TRP A 402 -1.86 -43.46 -11.68
CA TRP A 402 -2.22 -43.75 -13.06
C TRP A 402 -1.00 -43.96 -13.96
N LEU A 403 0.02 -43.11 -13.84
CA LEU A 403 1.28 -43.25 -14.56
C LEU A 403 1.96 -44.58 -14.22
N PHE A 404 2.06 -44.91 -12.93
CA PHE A 404 2.69 -46.15 -12.47
C PHE A 404 1.96 -47.41 -12.98
N HIS A 405 0.62 -47.42 -12.91
CA HIS A 405 -0.18 -48.51 -13.46
C HIS A 405 0.05 -48.66 -14.97
N THR A 406 0.07 -47.55 -15.71
CA THR A 406 0.24 -47.59 -17.16
C THR A 406 1.61 -48.14 -17.55
N VAL A 407 2.69 -47.73 -16.86
CA VAL A 407 4.03 -48.31 -17.04
C VAL A 407 4.04 -49.83 -16.80
N LEU A 408 3.42 -50.30 -15.71
CA LEU A 408 3.37 -51.73 -15.39
C LEU A 408 2.53 -52.56 -16.37
N SER A 409 1.61 -51.92 -17.09
CA SER A 409 0.75 -52.57 -18.08
C SER A 409 1.36 -52.69 -19.48
N ILE A 410 2.47 -51.98 -19.75
CA ILE A 410 3.27 -52.14 -20.96
C ILE A 410 4.10 -53.42 -20.77
N LYS A 411 3.68 -54.50 -21.41
CA LYS A 411 4.32 -55.83 -21.38
C LYS A 411 5.10 -56.10 -22.66
#